data_AF-A0A0G0L5D1-F1
#
_entry.id   AF-A0A0G0L5D1-F1
#
_cell.length_a   1.000
_cell.length_b   1.000
_cell.length_c   1.000
_cell.angle_alpha   90.00
_cell.angle_beta   90.00
_cell.angle_gamma   90.00
#
_symmetry.space_group_name_H-M   'P 1'
#
loop_
_entity.id
_entity.type
_entity.pdbx_description
1 polymer ?
#
loop_
_entity_poly.entity_id
_entity_poly.type
_entity_poly.pdbx_seq_one_letter_code
_entity_poly.pdbx_strand_id
1 'polypeptide(L)' 'MNWKPVMIFYAKTTSWIVLPLVIGLIAGKFTESQTLFFLFLITGFGITCSGIYKEIKEYKKQLEQSDKDKQEDGNK' A
#
# COMPACT_ATOMS: atom_id res chain seq x y z
N MET A 1 12.23 -17.30 14.04
CA MET A 1 11.27 -16.88 13.01
C MET A 1 11.06 -15.37 13.14
N ASN A 2 11.48 -14.58 12.15
CA ASN A 2 11.36 -13.11 12.20
C ASN A 2 9.99 -12.69 11.67
N TRP A 3 9.03 -12.44 12.55
CA TRP A 3 7.65 -12.01 12.22
C TRP A 3 7.54 -10.52 11.85
N LYS A 4 8.57 -9.75 12.20
CA LYS A 4 8.66 -8.30 12.01
C LYS A 4 8.40 -7.83 10.56
N PRO A 5 9.03 -8.40 9.50
CA PRO A 5 8.80 -7.96 8.12
C PRO A 5 7.35 -8.19 7.66
N VAL A 6 6.72 -9.29 8.09
CA VAL A 6 5.33 -9.61 7.73
C VAL A 6 4.36 -8.61 8.38
N MET A 7 4.56 -8.31 9.67
CA MET A 7 3.74 -7.31 10.36
C MET A 7 3.87 -5.92 9.76
N ILE A 8 5.09 -5.50 9.36
CA ILE A 8 5.30 -4.20 8.73
C ILE A 8 4.59 -4.13 7.37
N PHE A 9 4.70 -5.17 6.53
CA PHE A 9 4.01 -5.23 5.24
C PHE A 9 2.50 -5.15 5.43
N TYR A 10 1.97 -5.93 6.38
CA TYR A 10 0.54 -5.97 6.67
C TYR A 10 0.03 -4.62 7.16
N ALA A 11 0.70 -4.01 8.15
CA ALA A 11 0.34 -2.71 8.71
C ALA A 11 0.40 -1.60 7.66
N LYS A 12 1.39 -1.63 6.77
CA LYS A 12 1.54 -0.62 5.73
C LYS A 12 0.47 -0.75 4.64
N THR A 13 0.16 -1.98 4.23
CA THR A 13 -0.95 -2.28 3.31
C THR A 13 -2.30 -1.86 3.91
N THR A 14 -2.55 -2.17 5.19
CA THR A 14 -3.79 -1.75 5.87
C THR A 14 -3.86 -0.24 6.03
N SER A 15 -2.75 0.43 6.33
CA SER A 15 -2.71 1.90 6.41
C SER A 15 -3.11 2.55 5.09
N TRP A 16 -2.69 1.96 3.96
CA TRP A 16 -3.05 2.45 2.63
C TRP A 16 -4.54 2.27 2.28
N ILE A 17 -5.24 1.33 2.94
CA ILE A 17 -6.68 1.10 2.82
C ILE A 17 -7.46 2.02 3.76
N VAL A 18 -6.99 2.16 5.00
CA VAL A 18 -7.64 2.97 6.04
C VAL A 18 -7.61 4.46 5.69
N LEU A 19 -6.51 4.95 5.08
CA LEU A 19 -6.34 6.35 4.71
C LEU A 19 -7.46 6.89 3.79
N PRO A 20 -7.74 6.31 2.61
CA PRO A 20 -8.84 6.73 1.75
C PRO A 20 -10.22 6.47 2.36
N LEU A 21 -10.35 5.49 3.25
CA LEU A 21 -11.59 5.21 3.97
C LEU A 21 -11.93 6.36 4.95
N VAL A 22 -10.94 6.83 5.71
CA VAL A 22 -11.08 8.00 6.60
C VAL A 22 -11.35 9.27 5.82
N ILE A 23 -10.62 9.49 4.70
CA ILE A 23 -10.85 10.64 3.81
C ILE A 23 -12.27 10.61 3.24
N GLY A 24 -12.75 9.44 2.79
CA GLY A 24 -14.11 9.26 2.29
C GLY A 24 -15.18 9.54 3.35
N LEU A 25 -14.92 9.16 4.60
CA LEU A 25 -15.84 9.38 5.73
C LEU A 25 -15.94 10.88 6.09
N ILE A 26 -14.81 11.59 6.09
CA ILE A 26 -14.78 13.05 6.29
C ILE A 26 -15.45 13.76 5.11
N ALA A 27 -15.11 13.38 3.87
CA ALA A 27 -15.68 13.97 2.66
C ALA A 27 -17.20 13.77 2.60
N GLY A 28 -17.68 12.57 2.93
CA GLY A 28 -19.12 12.26 2.99
C GLY A 28 -19.88 13.06 4.05
N LYS A 29 -19.21 13.51 5.13
CA LYS A 29 -19.82 14.39 6.13
C LYS A 29 -19.97 15.85 5.67
N PHE A 30 -19.18 16.27 4.68
CA PHE A 30 -19.13 17.66 4.20
C PHE A 30 -19.79 17.85 2.82
N THR A 31 -20.10 16.77 2.11
CA THR A 31 -20.67 16.79 0.76
C THR A 31 -22.09 16.24 0.78
N GLU A 32 -23.08 17.08 0.45
CA GLU A 32 -24.45 16.63 0.16
C GLU A 32 -24.59 16.09 -1.28
N SER A 33 -23.61 16.36 -2.13
CA SER A 33 -23.62 15.99 -3.55
C SER A 33 -23.12 14.57 -3.77
N GLN A 34 -24.03 13.63 -4.06
CA GLN A 34 -23.71 12.23 -4.32
C GLN A 34 -22.62 12.04 -5.39
N THR A 35 -22.59 12.87 -6.42
CA THR A 35 -21.58 12.81 -7.49
C THR A 35 -20.15 13.04 -6.99
N LEU A 36 -19.95 14.02 -6.10
CA LEU A 36 -18.64 14.31 -5.51
C LEU A 36 -18.21 13.17 -4.58
N PHE A 37 -19.15 12.58 -3.83
CA PHE A 37 -18.89 11.42 -3.00
C PHE A 37 -18.38 10.21 -3.81
N PHE A 38 -19.04 9.87 -4.93
CA PHE A 38 -18.58 8.80 -5.82
C PHE A 38 -17.23 9.11 -6.45
N LEU A 39 -16.98 10.36 -6.81
CA LEU A 39 -15.71 10.79 -7.38
C LEU A 39 -14.56 10.64 -6.37
N PHE A 40 -14.78 11.01 -5.10
CA PHE A 40 -13.84 10.77 -4.00
C PHE A 40 -13.63 9.29 -3.70
N LEU A 41 -14.68 8.47 -3.79
CA LEU A 41 -14.58 7.02 -3.62
C LEU A 41 -13.72 6.38 -4.71
N ILE A 42 -13.98 6.70 -5.97
CA ILE A 42 -13.25 6.12 -7.11
C ILE A 42 -11.79 6.59 -7.09
N THR A 43 -11.54 7.87 -6.81
CA THR A 43 -10.17 8.40 -6.71
C THR A 43 -9.44 7.82 -5.50
N GLY A 44 -10.08 7.73 -4.34
CA GLY A 44 -9.53 7.08 -3.15
C GLY A 44 -9.21 5.60 -3.38
N PHE A 45 -10.10 4.87 -4.05
CA PHE A 45 -9.87 3.48 -4.44
C PHE A 45 -8.70 3.34 -5.42
N GLY A 46 -8.62 4.21 -6.44
CA GLY A 46 -7.50 4.22 -7.39
C GLY A 46 -6.14 4.50 -6.72
N ILE A 47 -6.10 5.44 -5.77
CA ILE A 47 -4.91 5.75 -4.96
C ILE A 47 -4.55 4.56 -4.06
N THR A 48 -5.56 3.86 -3.51
CA THR A 48 -5.37 2.65 -2.71
C THR A 48 -4.68 1.56 -3.54
N CYS A 49 -5.27 1.21 -4.68
CA CYS A 49 -4.74 0.19 -5.58
C CYS A 49 -3.32 0.54 -6.06
N SER A 50 -3.09 1.81 -6.40
CA SER A 50 -1.79 2.27 -6.89
C SER A 50 -0.70 2.20 -5.82
N GLY A 51 -0.99 2.56 -4.56
CA GLY A 51 0.03 2.48 -3.52
C GLY A 51 0.31 1.06 -3.04
N ILE A 52 -0.72 0.21 -2.95
CA ILE A 52 -0.51 -1.22 -2.71
C ILE A 52 0.36 -1.83 -3.82
N TYR A 53 0.08 -1.51 -5.09
CA TYR A 53 0.87 -1.99 -6.22
C TYR A 53 2.33 -1.50 -6.16
N LYS A 54 2.56 -0.22 -5.84
CA LYS A 54 3.92 0.33 -5.68
C LYS A 54 4.67 -0.35 -4.54
N GLU A 55 4.02 -0.60 -3.41
CA GLU A 55 4.65 -1.30 -2.30
C GLU A 55 5.00 -2.73 -2.66
N ILE A 56 4.07 -3.51 -3.23
CA ILE A 56 4.35 -4.88 -3.68
C ILE A 56 5.53 -4.89 -4.66
N LYS A 57 5.58 -3.94 -5.60
CA LYS A 57 6.67 -3.81 -6.57
C LYS A 57 8.01 -3.50 -5.89
N GLU A 58 8.03 -2.58 -4.92
CA GLU A 58 9.22 -2.22 -4.16
C GLU A 58 9.72 -3.41 -3.30
N TYR A 59 8.80 -4.11 -2.64
CA TYR A 59 9.11 -5.31 -1.87
C TYR A 59 9.65 -6.44 -2.75
N LYS A 60 9.06 -6.68 -3.92
CA LYS A 60 9.56 -7.67 -4.88
C LYS A 60 10.98 -7.32 -5.34
N LYS A 61 11.24 -6.04 -5.62
CA LYS A 61 12.57 -5.56 -6.00
C LYS A 61 13.60 -5.77 -4.89
N GLN A 62 13.25 -5.48 -3.63
CA GLN A 62 14.14 -5.71 -2.48
C GLN A 62 14.45 -7.19 -2.26
N LEU A 63 13.49 -8.08 -2.50
CA LEU A 63 13.71 -9.53 -2.45
C LEU A 63 14.68 -9.98 -3.56
N GLU A 64 14.45 -9.56 -4.81
CA GLU A 64 15.34 -9.89 -5.94
C GLU A 64 16.76 -9.35 -5.76
N GLN A 65 16.93 -8.19 -5.11
CA GLN A 65 18.24 -7.64 -4.77
C GLN A 65 18.92 -8.41 -3.64
N SER A 66 18.16 -8.83 -2.62
CA SER A 66 18.69 -9.61 -1.50
C SER A 66 19.13 -11.03 -1.90
N ASP A 67 18.50 -11.62 -2.92
CA ASP A 67 18.91 -12.91 -3.48
C ASP A 67 20.22 -12.80 -4.27
N LYS A 68 20.41 -11.72 -5.03
CA LYS A 68 21.66 -11.48 -5.79
C LYS A 68 22.86 -11.24 -4.88
N ASP A 69 22.70 -10.46 -3.82
CA ASP A 69 23.77 -10.13 -2.87
C ASP A 69 24.29 -11.38 -2.12
N LYS A 70 23.39 -12.30 -1.78
CA LYS A 70 23.75 -13.60 -1.16
C LYS A 70 24.47 -14.55 -2.12
N GLN A 71 24.24 -14.42 -3.42
CA GLN A 71 24.86 -15.29 -4.43
C GLN A 71 26.30 -14.86 -4.74
N GLU A 72 26.64 -13.58 -4.58
CA GLU A 72 28.01 -13.07 -4.72
C GLU A 72 28.88 -13.35 -3.48
N ASP A 73 28.32 -13.37 -2.27
CA ASP A 73 29.07 -13.66 -1.03
C ASP A 73 29.40 -15.16 -0.85
N GLY A 74 28.56 -16.06 -1.37
CA GLY A 74 28.77 -17.51 -1.30
C GLY A 74 29.75 -18.11 -2.33
N ASN A 75 30.28 -17.30 -3.25
CA ASN A 75 31.23 -17.72 -4.30
C ASN A 75 32.65 -17.18 -4.05
N LYS A 76 32.97 -16.78 -2.82
CA LYS A 76 34.28 -16.22 -2.45
C LYS A 76 35.01 -17.10 -1.44
#